data_AF-A0A919ND60-F1
#
_entry.id   AF-A0A919ND60-F1
#
_cell.length_a   1.000
_cell.length_b   1.000
_cell.length_c   1.000
_cell.angle_alpha   90.00
_cell.angle_beta   90.00
_cell.angle_gamma   90.00
#
_symmetry.space_group_name_H-M   'P 1'
#
loop_
_entity.id
_entity.type
_entity.pdbx_description
1 polymer ?
#
loop_
_entity_poly.entity_id
_entity_poly.type
_entity_poly.pdbx_seq_one_letter_code
_entity_poly.pdbx_strand_id
1 'polypeptide(L)'
;MYCLSLLTSPRPLSPLYTWMDTLVPLPAWAACWGAVGAICLWYAFRAYDTPAFMAAVALKVAWGINAAFGWLTGAVPLGYVSAVIWLAFAAFVHLIAGGIPPGVRRGTGGWRAWTL
;
A
#
# COMPACT_ATOMS: atom_id res chain seq x y z
N MET A 1 -4.19 -7.91 11.74
CA MET A 1 -3.51 -9.21 11.56
C MET A 1 -2.01 -9.08 11.26
N TYR A 2 -1.55 -8.22 10.33
CA TYR A 2 -0.11 -8.12 9.98
C TYR A 2 0.79 -7.63 11.13
N CYS A 3 0.34 -6.64 11.92
CA CYS A 3 1.06 -6.15 13.10
C CYS A 3 1.31 -7.25 14.14
N LEU A 4 0.29 -8.05 14.47
CA LEU A 4 0.42 -9.19 15.37
C LEU A 4 1.38 -10.24 14.81
N SER A 5 1.29 -10.53 13.51
CA SER A 5 2.21 -11.47 12.85
C SER A 5 3.68 -11.06 13.00
N LEU A 6 3.99 -9.76 12.94
CA LEU A 6 5.36 -9.26 13.11
C LEU A 6 5.84 -9.36 14.56
N LEU A 7 4.95 -9.15 15.54
CA LEU A 7 5.27 -9.27 16.96
C LEU A 7 5.44 -10.71 17.42
N THR A 8 4.71 -11.65 16.81
CA THR A 8 4.67 -13.06 17.22
C THR A 8 5.29 -14.01 16.20
N SER A 9 6.15 -13.51 15.30
CA SER A 9 6.75 -14.33 14.25
C SER A 9 7.55 -15.50 14.86
N PRO A 10 7.22 -16.77 14.54
CA PRO A 10 7.97 -17.93 15.02
C PRO A 10 9.43 -17.87 14.57
N ARG A 11 10.35 -18.37 15.39
CA ARG A 11 11.77 -18.48 15.04
C ARG A 11 12.05 -19.88 14.46
N PRO A 12 12.93 -20.00 13.44
CA PRO A 12 13.70 -18.93 12.80
C PRO A 12 12.84 -18.03 11.91
N LEU A 13 13.19 -16.74 11.85
CA LEU A 13 12.50 -15.78 10.99
C LEU A 13 12.67 -16.16 9.51
N SER A 14 11.65 -15.85 8.71
CA SER A 14 11.79 -15.89 7.25
C SER A 14 12.90 -14.93 6.78
N PRO A 15 13.58 -15.19 5.66
CA PRO A 15 14.65 -14.31 5.16
C PRO A 15 14.21 -12.85 5.00
N LEU A 16 12.96 -12.62 4.58
CA LEU A 16 12.40 -11.27 4.46
C LEU A 16 12.28 -10.57 5.82
N TYR A 17 11.80 -11.27 6.86
CA TYR A 17 11.68 -10.69 8.20
C TYR A 17 13.04 -10.47 8.84
N THR A 18 13.99 -11.37 8.64
CA THR A 18 15.38 -11.17 9.06
C THR A 18 15.96 -9.91 8.42
N TRP A 19 15.81 -9.74 7.10
CA TRP A 19 16.23 -8.53 6.39
C TRP A 19 15.53 -7.26 6.89
N MET A 20 14.22 -7.32 7.15
CA MET A 20 13.48 -6.16 7.64
C MET A 20 13.96 -5.72 9.02
N ASP A 21 14.25 -6.68 9.91
CA ASP A 21 14.73 -6.45 11.26
C ASP A 21 16.13 -5.79 11.29
N THR A 22 16.94 -5.96 10.24
CA THR A 22 18.25 -5.27 10.13
C THR A 22 18.12 -3.80 9.79
N LEU A 23 17.05 -3.40 9.10
CA LEU A 23 16.82 -1.99 8.73
C LEU A 23 16.13 -1.24 9.86
N VAL A 24 15.04 -1.81 10.38
CA VAL A 24 14.23 -1.26 11.47
C VAL A 24 13.64 -2.44 12.24
N PRO A 25 13.66 -2.43 13.59
CA PRO A 25 13.14 -3.54 14.37
C PRO A 25 11.70 -3.92 14.01
N LEU A 26 11.38 -5.22 13.93
CA LEU A 26 10.03 -5.70 13.61
C LEU A 26 8.90 -5.07 14.46
N PRO A 27 9.09 -4.73 15.75
CA PRO A 27 8.08 -4.03 16.53
C PRO A 27 7.76 -2.62 16.00
N ALA A 28 8.75 -1.89 15.48
CA ALA A 28 8.52 -0.56 14.90
C ALA A 28 7.72 -0.67 13.59
N TRP A 29 8.00 -1.69 12.77
CA TRP A 29 7.15 -2.00 11.62
C TRP A 29 5.73 -2.41 12.03
N ALA A 30 5.59 -3.20 13.09
CA ALA A 30 4.29 -3.57 13.64
C ALA A 30 3.51 -2.33 14.10
N ALA A 31 4.18 -1.35 14.70
CA ALA A 31 3.60 -0.06 15.07
C ALA A 31 3.15 0.73 13.83
N CYS A 32 3.92 0.77 12.75
CA CYS A 32 3.49 1.41 11.49
C CYS A 32 2.21 0.77 10.93
N TRP A 33 2.14 -0.57 10.89
CA TRP A 33 0.93 -1.29 10.48
C TRP A 33 -0.25 -1.04 11.42
N GLY A 34 0.00 -0.99 12.73
CA GLY A 34 -1.00 -0.67 13.73
C GLY A 34 -1.56 0.74 13.57
N ALA A 35 -0.68 1.74 13.39
CA ALA A 35 -1.06 3.13 13.19
C ALA A 35 -1.88 3.31 11.90
N VAL A 36 -1.43 2.75 10.78
CA VAL A 36 -2.21 2.79 9.52
C VAL A 36 -3.55 2.07 9.67
N GLY A 37 -3.58 0.92 10.36
CA GLY A 37 -4.83 0.21 10.66
C GLY A 37 -5.81 1.06 11.50
N ALA A 38 -5.30 1.79 12.50
CA ALA A 38 -6.10 2.69 13.32
C ALA A 38 -6.63 3.89 12.52
N ILE A 39 -5.81 4.47 11.62
CA ILE A 39 -6.25 5.51 10.69
C ILE A 39 -7.38 4.98 9.79
N CYS A 40 -7.22 3.78 9.21
CA CYS A 40 -8.26 3.17 8.39
C CYS A 40 -9.55 2.94 9.19
N LEU A 41 -9.45 2.44 10.42
CA LEU A 41 -10.62 2.21 11.28
C LEU A 41 -11.33 3.52 11.64
N TRP A 42 -10.58 4.58 11.91
CA TRP A 42 -11.12 5.90 12.21
C TRP A 42 -11.89 6.50 11.02
N TYR A 43 -11.36 6.34 9.81
CA TYR A 43 -11.98 6.86 8.59
C TYR A 43 -13.06 5.94 8.01
N ALA A 44 -13.16 4.68 8.44
CA ALA A 44 -14.21 3.76 8.01
C ALA A 44 -15.64 4.26 8.31
N PHE A 45 -15.79 5.20 9.25
CA PHE A 45 -17.07 5.79 9.64
C PHE A 45 -17.26 7.22 9.10
N ARG A 46 -16.44 7.65 8.15
CA ARG A 46 -16.45 9.01 7.60
C ARG A 46 -16.70 8.97 6.09
N ALA A 47 -17.29 10.04 5.56
CA ALA A 47 -17.56 10.17 4.12
C ALA A 47 -16.30 10.45 3.28
N TYR A 48 -15.20 10.91 3.92
CA TYR A 48 -13.94 11.23 3.26
C TYR A 48 -12.84 10.30 3.74
N ASP A 49 -12.56 9.24 2.99
CA ASP A 49 -11.65 8.14 3.34
C ASP A 49 -10.30 8.19 2.60
N THR A 50 -10.13 9.13 1.67
CA THR A 50 -8.88 9.32 0.89
C THR A 50 -7.62 9.33 1.76
N PRO A 51 -7.54 10.02 2.91
CA PRO A 51 -6.31 10.04 3.72
C PRO A 51 -5.95 8.65 4.26
N ALA A 52 -6.93 7.83 4.64
CA ALA A 52 -6.70 6.48 5.12
C ALA A 52 -6.18 5.57 4.01
N PHE A 53 -6.77 5.67 2.80
CA PHE A 53 -6.25 4.94 1.66
C PHE A 53 -4.84 5.39 1.27
N MET A 54 -4.53 6.68 1.29
CA MET A 54 -3.18 7.16 0.98
C MET A 54 -2.14 6.71 2.02
N ALA A 55 -2.49 6.72 3.31
CA ALA A 55 -1.64 6.17 4.37
C ALA A 55 -1.39 4.66 4.16
N ALA A 56 -2.44 3.92 3.78
CA ALA A 56 -2.32 2.52 3.40
C ALA A 56 -1.37 2.36 2.20
N VAL A 57 -1.60 3.07 1.09
CA VAL A 57 -0.75 3.02 -0.12
C VAL A 57 0.71 3.26 0.22
N ALA A 58 1.01 4.34 0.95
CA ALA A 58 2.37 4.71 1.32
C ALA A 58 3.10 3.57 2.06
N LEU A 59 2.40 2.92 3.02
CA LEU A 59 2.98 1.79 3.74
C LEU A 59 3.23 0.57 2.82
N LYS A 60 2.33 0.24 1.89
CA LYS A 60 2.55 -0.85 0.93
C LYS A 60 3.71 -0.54 0.00
N VAL A 61 3.84 0.71 -0.47
CA VAL A 61 4.97 1.15 -1.31
C VAL A 61 6.28 0.99 -0.57
N ALA A 62 6.38 1.48 0.67
CA ALA A 62 7.57 1.32 1.50
C ALA A 62 7.94 -0.17 1.68
N TRP A 63 6.93 -1.02 1.91
CA TRP A 63 7.12 -2.46 2.07
C TRP A 63 7.62 -3.15 0.79
N GLY A 64 7.02 -2.81 -0.35
CA GLY A 64 7.40 -3.35 -1.66
C GLY A 64 8.79 -2.91 -2.09
N ILE A 65 9.13 -1.64 -1.88
CA ILE A 65 10.48 -1.10 -2.13
C ILE A 65 11.50 -1.82 -1.25
N ASN A 66 11.22 -2.00 0.04
CA ASN A 66 12.14 -2.70 0.93
C ASN A 66 12.38 -4.15 0.50
N ALA A 67 11.33 -4.88 0.11
CA ALA A 67 11.45 -6.23 -0.42
C ALA A 67 12.26 -6.27 -1.74
N ALA A 68 12.10 -5.25 -2.61
CA ALA A 68 12.90 -5.12 -3.83
C ALA A 68 14.38 -4.89 -3.50
N PHE A 69 14.70 -4.03 -2.54
CA PHE A 69 16.07 -3.82 -2.08
C PHE A 69 16.69 -5.09 -1.50
N GLY A 70 15.97 -5.82 -0.65
CA GLY A 70 16.44 -7.08 -0.09
C GLY A 70 16.71 -8.14 -1.18
N TRP A 71 15.95 -8.12 -2.27
CA TRP A 71 16.23 -8.94 -3.44
C TRP A 71 17.47 -8.47 -4.21
N LEU A 72 17.57 -7.18 -4.51
CA LEU A 72 18.69 -6.59 -5.26
C LEU A 72 20.04 -6.76 -4.56
N THR A 73 20.06 -6.77 -3.22
CA THR A 73 21.26 -7.03 -2.42
C THR A 73 21.57 -8.52 -2.22
N GLY A 74 20.71 -9.42 -2.70
CA GLY A 74 20.83 -10.86 -2.51
C GLY A 74 20.47 -11.36 -1.10
N ALA A 75 20.04 -10.48 -0.19
CA ALA A 75 19.69 -10.84 1.19
C ALA A 75 18.37 -11.63 1.30
N VAL A 76 17.44 -11.41 0.37
CA VAL A 76 16.13 -12.04 0.35
C VAL A 76 15.94 -12.82 -0.96
N PRO A 77 16.13 -14.15 -0.94
CA PRO A 77 15.79 -15.00 -2.07
C PRO A 77 14.33 -14.78 -2.48
N LEU A 78 14.09 -14.60 -3.79
CA LEU A 78 12.76 -14.34 -4.35
C LEU A 78 12.06 -13.07 -3.79
N GLY A 79 12.79 -12.11 -3.22
CA GLY A 79 12.19 -10.89 -2.66
C GLY A 79 11.40 -10.06 -3.69
N TYR A 80 11.71 -10.21 -5.00
CA TYR A 80 10.93 -9.62 -6.10
C TYR A 80 9.44 -10.06 -6.08
N VAL A 81 9.12 -11.28 -5.62
CA VAL A 81 7.73 -11.76 -5.55
C VAL A 81 6.95 -10.92 -4.54
N SER A 82 7.53 -10.72 -3.36
CA SER A 82 6.96 -9.86 -2.32
C SER A 82 6.85 -8.41 -2.82
N ALA A 83 7.90 -7.89 -3.46
CA ALA A 83 7.89 -6.55 -4.03
C ALA A 83 6.73 -6.34 -5.02
N VAL A 84 6.57 -7.25 -5.98
CA VAL A 84 5.50 -7.17 -6.99
C VAL A 84 4.13 -7.23 -6.34
N ILE A 85 3.90 -8.15 -5.38
CA ILE A 85 2.61 -8.26 -4.68
C ILE A 85 2.28 -6.94 -3.97
N TRP A 86 3.22 -6.40 -3.18
CA TRP A 86 2.97 -5.19 -2.40
C TRP A 86 2.77 -3.96 -3.27
N LEU A 87 3.56 -3.79 -4.33
CA LEU A 87 3.43 -2.68 -5.25
C LEU A 87 2.17 -2.76 -6.10
N ALA A 88 1.76 -3.96 -6.52
CA ALA A 88 0.49 -4.17 -7.23
C ALA A 88 -0.72 -3.81 -6.36
N PHE A 89 -0.72 -4.23 -5.09
CA PHE A 89 -1.76 -3.83 -4.14
C PHE A 89 -1.74 -2.32 -3.86
N ALA A 90 -0.57 -1.71 -3.74
CA ALA A 90 -0.45 -0.26 -3.57
C ALA A 90 -1.06 0.49 -4.76
N ALA A 91 -0.70 0.09 -5.98
CA ALA A 91 -1.25 0.65 -7.20
C ALA A 91 -2.78 0.49 -7.26
N PHE A 92 -3.29 -0.71 -6.99
CA PHE A 92 -4.73 -0.98 -6.99
C PHE A 92 -5.50 -0.08 -5.99
N VAL A 93 -5.03 0.02 -4.75
CA VAL A 93 -5.67 0.87 -3.73
C VAL A 93 -5.59 2.35 -4.14
N HIS A 94 -4.48 2.79 -4.72
CA HIS A 94 -4.33 4.16 -5.20
C HIS A 94 -5.34 4.51 -6.31
N LEU A 95 -5.59 3.58 -7.23
CA LEU A 95 -6.60 3.75 -8.29
C LEU A 95 -8.01 3.89 -7.70
N ILE A 96 -8.38 3.06 -6.73
CA ILE A 96 -9.71 3.10 -6.09
C ILE A 96 -9.90 4.37 -5.29
N ALA A 97 -8.85 4.85 -4.61
CA ALA A 97 -8.89 6.05 -3.79
C ALA A 97 -8.99 7.35 -4.60
N GLY A 98 -9.20 7.29 -5.92
CA GLY A 98 -9.32 8.45 -6.80
C GLY A 98 -7.98 9.11 -7.13
N GLY A 99 -6.86 8.40 -6.97
CA GLY A 99 -5.52 8.91 -7.26
C GLY A 99 -5.30 9.32 -8.72
N ILE A 100 -6.11 8.76 -9.65
CA ILE A 100 -6.18 9.22 -11.03
C ILE A 100 -7.35 10.21 -11.15
N PRO A 101 -7.11 11.47 -11.54
CA PRO A 101 -8.18 12.42 -11.85
C PRO A 101 -9.14 11.81 -12.87
N PRO A 102 -10.46 11.93 -12.69
CA PRO A 102 -11.42 11.43 -13.66
C PRO A 102 -11.07 12.03 -15.03
N GLY A 103 -10.91 11.17 -16.04
CA GLY A 103 -10.60 11.62 -17.39
C GLY A 103 -11.58 12.70 -17.82
N VAL A 104 -11.08 13.78 -18.40
CA VAL A 104 -11.90 14.89 -18.90
C VAL A 104 -13.04 14.30 -19.71
N ARG A 105 -14.28 14.40 -19.21
CA ARG A 105 -15.46 14.05 -20.00
C ARG A 105 -15.42 14.98 -21.20
N ARG A 106 -15.10 14.46 -22.40
CA ARG A 106 -15.36 15.19 -23.64
C ARG A 106 -16.85 15.51 -23.60
N GLY A 107 -17.18 16.79 -23.44
CA GLY A 107 -18.55 17.25 -23.41
C GLY A 107 -19.26 16.65 -24.61
N THR A 108 -20.36 15.92 -24.35
CA THR A 108 -21.32 15.54 -25.37
C THR A 108 -21.69 16.81 -26.10
N GLY A 109 -21.14 17.00 -27.30
CA GLY A 109 -21.42 18.15 -28.14
C GLY A 109 -22.92 18.28 -28.26
N GLY A 110 -23.47 19.34 -27.67
CA GLY A 110 -24.89 19.61 -27.71
C GLY A 110 -25.35 19.60 -29.15
N TRP A 111 -26.25 18.66 -29.48
CA TRP A 111 -27.02 18.71 -30.71
C TRP A 111 -27.73 20.06 -30.74
N ARG A 112 -27.22 21.00 -31.55
CA ARG A 112 -27.94 22.23 -31.88
C ARG A 112 -29.14 21.82 -32.71
N ALA A 113 -30.32 21.84 -32.11
CA ALA A 113 -31.57 21.82 -32.84
C ALA A 113 -31.61 23.06 -33.74
N TRP A 114 -31.53 22.85 -35.05
CA TRP A 114 -31.78 23.88 -36.04
C TRP A 114 -33.29 24.17 -36.04
N THR A 115 -33.68 25.33 -35.52
CA THR A 115 -35.03 25.86 -35.73
C THR A 115 -35.04 26.61 -37.07
N LEU A 116 -35.78 26.07 -38.03
CA LEU A 116 -36.26 26.77 -39.23
C LEU A 116 -37.49 27.61 -38.87
#